data_AF-A0A5N5QBW2-F1
#
_entry.id   AF-A0A5N5QBW2-F1
#
_cell.length_a   1.000
_cell.length_b   1.000
_cell.length_c   1.000
_cell.angle_alpha   90.00
_cell.angle_beta   90.00
_cell.angle_gamma   90.00
#
_symmetry.space_group_name_H-M   'P 1'
#
loop_
_entity.id
_entity.type
_entity.pdbx_description
1 polymer ?
#
loop_
_entity_poly.entity_id
_entity_poly.type
_entity_poly.pdbx_seq_one_letter_code
_entity_poly.pdbx_strand_id
1 'polypeptide(L)'
;MLSRTQAPLRTPKIHKFDPSCTLIEAPYAIIDYIPGENLDQCRKALSESDAQAVDQACGRHLRFVNRITRETSNDDSPDGPLTEFGLCAIDAPRFSTWREAFSSLLLGLLADAQDAGIPHTVRMAPATPHHLACRKELLVGFY
;
A
#
# COMPACT_ATOMS: atom_id res chain seq x y z
N MET A 1 -15.79 13.33 1.62
CA MET A 1 -16.14 13.58 0.20
C MET A 1 -14.85 13.50 -0.61
N LEU A 2 -14.46 12.31 -1.08
CA LEU A 2 -13.17 12.12 -1.79
C LEU A 2 -13.32 12.60 -3.24
N SER A 3 -13.06 13.88 -3.46
CA SER A 3 -13.20 14.58 -4.74
C SER A 3 -11.84 14.80 -5.41
N ARG A 4 -11.70 14.17 -6.59
CA ARG A 4 -10.96 14.65 -7.78
C ARG A 4 -9.63 15.37 -7.50
N THR A 5 -8.58 14.63 -7.19
CA THR A 5 -7.30 14.95 -7.81
C THR A 5 -7.42 14.56 -9.29
N GLN A 6 -6.96 15.42 -10.20
CA GLN A 6 -6.76 15.06 -11.62
C GLN A 6 -5.56 14.10 -11.69
N ALA A 7 -5.70 12.94 -11.05
CA ALA A 7 -4.69 11.93 -10.97
C ALA A 7 -4.59 11.23 -12.32
N PRO A 8 -3.40 10.89 -12.82
CA PRO A 8 -3.25 9.95 -13.92
C PRO A 8 -3.79 8.55 -13.54
N LEU A 9 -4.10 8.32 -12.27
CA LEU A 9 -4.59 7.05 -11.74
C LEU A 9 -6.12 7.03 -11.75
N ARG A 10 -6.71 6.09 -12.50
CA ARG A 10 -8.14 5.80 -12.38
C ARG A 10 -8.35 4.97 -11.12
N THR A 11 -8.85 5.61 -10.07
CA THR A 11 -9.31 4.92 -8.86
C THR A 11 -10.83 4.76 -8.90
N PRO A 12 -11.39 3.60 -8.53
CA PRO A 12 -12.84 3.42 -8.55
C PRO A 12 -13.49 4.35 -7.53
N LYS A 13 -14.57 5.04 -7.91
CA LYS A 13 -15.33 5.85 -6.96
C LYS A 13 -16.08 4.94 -6.00
N ILE A 14 -16.03 5.25 -4.71
CA ILE A 14 -16.90 4.63 -3.71
C ILE A 14 -18.24 5.38 -3.73
N HIS A 15 -19.32 4.67 -4.05
CA HIS A 15 -20.69 5.22 -4.04
C HIS A 15 -21.35 5.08 -2.68
N LYS A 16 -21.16 3.92 -2.03
CA LYS A 16 -21.68 3.64 -0.69
C LYS A 16 -20.74 2.68 0.03
N PHE A 17 -20.55 2.90 1.33
CA PHE A 17 -19.97 1.93 2.26
C PHE A 17 -21.00 1.71 3.38
N ASP A 18 -21.30 0.45 3.70
CA ASP A 18 -22.29 0.07 4.68
C ASP A 18 -21.71 -1.00 5.63
N PRO A 19 -21.32 -0.61 6.85
CA PRO A 19 -20.79 -1.54 7.84
C PRO A 19 -21.88 -2.16 8.72
N SER A 20 -23.16 -1.82 8.53
CA SER A 20 -24.24 -2.18 9.46
C SER A 20 -24.59 -3.66 9.47
N CYS A 21 -24.18 -4.40 8.43
CA CYS A 21 -24.51 -5.81 8.21
C CYS A 21 -26.04 -6.08 8.21
N THR A 22 -26.84 -5.08 7.86
CA THR A 22 -28.32 -5.19 7.88
C THR A 22 -28.89 -5.78 6.60
N LEU A 23 -28.25 -5.53 5.45
CA LEU A 23 -28.68 -6.07 4.15
C LEU A 23 -28.06 -7.44 3.86
N ILE A 24 -26.79 -7.62 4.23
CA ILE A 24 -26.04 -8.88 4.14
C ILE A 24 -25.19 -9.03 5.40
N GLU A 25 -24.81 -10.26 5.74
CA GLU A 25 -24.05 -10.60 6.95
C GLU A 25 -22.55 -10.24 6.86
N ALA A 26 -22.21 -9.13 6.20
CA ALA A 26 -20.87 -8.60 6.09
C ALA A 26 -20.87 -7.09 5.77
N PRO A 27 -19.85 -6.32 6.19
CA PRO A 27 -19.61 -4.99 5.68
C PRO A 27 -19.44 -5.00 4.16
N TYR A 28 -20.01 -4.03 3.46
CA TYR A 28 -19.92 -3.97 2.00
C TYR A 28 -19.72 -2.55 1.46
N ALA A 29 -19.13 -2.48 0.26
CA ALA A 29 -18.97 -1.25 -0.49
C ALA A 29 -19.53 -1.42 -1.92
N ILE A 30 -20.17 -0.38 -2.43
CA ILE A 30 -20.57 -0.25 -3.84
C ILE A 30 -19.57 0.71 -4.49
N ILE A 31 -18.86 0.23 -5.50
CA ILE A 31 -17.78 0.96 -6.18
C ILE A 31 -17.95 0.92 -7.70
N ASP A 32 -17.29 1.82 -8.41
CA ASP A 32 -17.20 1.77 -9.88
C ASP A 32 -16.56 0.46 -10.35
N TYR A 33 -17.10 -0.10 -11.44
CA TYR A 33 -16.42 -1.16 -12.19
C TYR A 33 -15.37 -0.54 -13.13
N ILE A 34 -14.13 -1.02 -13.05
CA ILE A 34 -13.05 -0.62 -13.95
C ILE A 34 -12.81 -1.77 -14.93
N PRO A 35 -13.06 -1.59 -16.24
CA PRO A 35 -12.80 -2.63 -17.23
C PRO A 35 -11.29 -2.83 -17.40
N GLY A 36 -10.87 -4.07 -17.54
CA GLY A 36 -9.48 -4.46 -17.77
C GLY A 36 -9.18 -5.83 -17.19
N GLU A 37 -7.92 -6.24 -17.33
CA GLU A 37 -7.39 -7.46 -16.73
C GLU A 37 -6.31 -7.09 -15.71
N ASN A 38 -6.14 -7.91 -14.68
CA ASN A 38 -5.04 -7.71 -13.76
C ASN A 38 -3.71 -7.98 -14.47
N LEU A 39 -2.70 -7.16 -14.18
CA LEU A 39 -1.42 -7.24 -14.85
C LEU A 39 -0.75 -8.61 -14.66
N ASP A 40 -0.89 -9.22 -13.48
CA ASP A 40 -0.36 -10.56 -13.18
C ASP A 40 -0.96 -11.66 -14.08
N GLN A 41 -2.22 -11.51 -14.49
CA GLN A 41 -2.92 -12.43 -15.36
C GLN A 41 -2.49 -12.29 -16.83
N CYS A 42 -2.36 -11.05 -17.31
CA CYS A 42 -2.06 -10.79 -18.73
C CYS A 42 -0.56 -10.61 -19.04
N ARG A 43 0.32 -10.48 -18.03
CA ARG A 43 1.76 -10.17 -18.21
C ARG A 43 2.46 -11.06 -19.23
N LYS A 44 2.20 -12.36 -19.18
CA LYS A 44 2.86 -13.37 -20.03
C LYS A 44 2.41 -13.32 -21.49
N ALA A 45 1.25 -12.73 -21.76
CA ALA A 45 0.68 -12.61 -23.09
C ALA A 45 1.05 -11.29 -23.77
N LEU A 46 1.67 -10.35 -23.05
CA LEU A 46 2.11 -9.08 -23.60
C LEU A 46 3.28 -9.28 -24.58
N SER A 47 3.24 -8.55 -25.69
CA SER A 47 4.42 -8.35 -26.52
C SER A 47 5.49 -7.57 -25.73
N GLU A 48 6.74 -7.64 -26.16
CA GLU A 48 7.83 -6.88 -25.52
C GLU A 48 7.55 -5.37 -25.55
N SER A 49 7.03 -4.85 -26.67
CA SER A 49 6.66 -3.44 -26.79
C SER A 49 5.52 -3.04 -25.85
N ASP A 50 4.50 -3.90 -25.70
CA ASP A 50 3.38 -3.63 -24.80
C ASP A 50 3.80 -3.70 -23.34
N ALA A 51 4.62 -4.70 -22.99
CA ALA A 51 5.19 -4.83 -21.65
C ALA A 51 6.00 -3.58 -21.27
N GLN A 52 6.84 -3.08 -22.18
CA GLN A 52 7.59 -1.86 -21.96
C GLN A 52 6.68 -0.64 -21.79
N ALA A 53 5.61 -0.52 -22.60
CA ALA A 53 4.66 0.57 -22.50
C ALA A 53 3.90 0.56 -21.17
N VAL A 54 3.50 -0.63 -20.69
CA VAL A 54 2.86 -0.85 -19.39
C VAL A 54 3.80 -0.47 -18.25
N ASP A 55 5.04 -0.95 -18.26
CA ASP A 55 6.01 -0.64 -17.20
C ASP A 55 6.31 0.86 -17.11
N GLN A 56 6.40 1.55 -18.25
CA GLN A 56 6.54 3.00 -18.27
C GLN A 56 5.31 3.70 -17.68
N ALA A 57 4.10 3.19 -17.93
CA ALA A 57 2.86 3.71 -17.34
C ALA A 57 2.82 3.49 -15.82
N CYS A 58 3.13 2.27 -15.35
CA CYS A 58 3.29 1.93 -13.94
C CYS A 58 4.30 2.87 -13.26
N GLY A 59 5.45 3.11 -13.87
CA GLY A 59 6.44 4.06 -13.37
C GLY A 59 5.91 5.50 -13.26
N ARG A 60 5.09 5.97 -14.21
CA ARG A 60 4.42 7.28 -14.12
C ARG A 60 3.43 7.32 -12.96
N HIS A 61 2.66 6.25 -12.75
CA HIS A 61 1.71 6.13 -11.65
C HIS A 61 2.41 6.10 -10.29
N LEU A 62 3.47 5.30 -10.14
CA LEU A 62 4.26 5.25 -8.89
C LEU A 62 4.88 6.60 -8.56
N ARG A 63 5.43 7.31 -9.54
CA ARG A 63 5.95 8.67 -9.33
C ARG A 63 4.87 9.65 -8.91
N PHE A 64 3.65 9.49 -9.43
CA PHE A 64 2.51 10.30 -9.01
C PHE A 64 2.12 9.97 -7.56
N VAL A 65 1.93 8.71 -7.21
CA VAL A 65 1.58 8.26 -5.86
C VAL A 65 2.61 8.74 -4.84
N ASN A 66 3.91 8.59 -5.13
CA ASN A 66 4.98 9.06 -4.26
C ASN A 66 5.08 10.59 -4.14
N ARG A 67 4.44 11.34 -5.06
CA ARG A 67 4.33 12.81 -4.98
C ARG A 67 3.11 13.25 -4.20
N ILE A 68 2.12 12.37 -3.96
CA ILE A 68 0.99 12.73 -3.12
C ILE A 68 1.54 13.03 -1.74
N THR A 69 1.58 14.32 -1.41
CA THR A 69 1.91 14.82 -0.09
C THR A 69 0.62 15.19 0.61
N ARG A 70 0.75 15.39 1.91
CA ARG A 70 -0.33 15.82 2.79
C ARG A 70 -1.04 17.10 2.37
N GLU A 71 -0.29 18.07 1.84
CA GLU A 71 -0.83 19.35 1.38
C GLU A 71 -1.71 19.18 0.13
N THR A 72 -1.51 18.09 -0.62
CA THR A 72 -2.26 17.77 -1.84
C THR A 72 -3.39 16.76 -1.62
N SER A 73 -3.54 16.22 -0.39
CA SER A 73 -4.45 15.11 -0.11
C SER A 73 -5.87 15.52 0.33
N ASN A 74 -6.18 16.82 0.49
CA ASN A 74 -7.51 17.33 0.92
C ASN A 74 -8.11 16.53 2.11
N ASP A 75 -7.25 16.08 3.03
CA ASP A 75 -7.65 15.26 4.16
C ASP A 75 -7.99 16.17 5.35
N ASP A 76 -9.29 16.42 5.53
CA ASP A 76 -9.86 17.24 6.61
C ASP A 76 -10.06 16.42 7.92
N SER A 77 -9.33 15.32 8.10
CA SER A 77 -9.48 14.47 9.29
C SER A 77 -9.24 15.29 10.58
N PRO A 78 -10.12 15.17 11.61
CA PRO A 78 -9.99 15.89 12.88
C PRO A 78 -8.76 15.47 13.72
N ASP A 79 -8.15 14.33 13.37
CA ASP A 79 -7.01 13.74 14.08
C ASP A 79 -5.67 14.27 13.55
N GLY A 80 -5.43 15.57 13.71
CA GLY A 80 -4.10 16.17 13.69
C GLY A 80 -3.22 15.89 12.46
N PRO A 81 -1.89 16.11 12.56
CA PRO A 81 -1.00 15.95 11.42
C PRO A 81 -0.68 14.49 11.00
N LEU A 82 -0.92 14.06 9.74
CA LEU A 82 -0.33 12.88 9.05
C LEU A 82 1.20 13.01 8.96
N THR A 83 1.85 12.95 10.12
CA THR A 83 3.26 12.57 10.30
C THR A 83 3.31 11.10 10.71
N GLU A 84 2.38 10.31 10.19
CA GLU A 84 2.09 8.97 10.67
C GLU A 84 2.36 7.91 9.61
N PHE A 85 3.01 6.84 10.03
CA PHE A 85 3.37 5.66 9.27
C PHE A 85 2.52 4.49 9.75
N GLY A 86 2.41 3.45 8.92
CA GLY A 86 1.64 2.25 9.23
C GLY A 86 0.61 1.93 8.16
N LEU A 87 -0.24 0.95 8.45
CA LEU A 87 -1.27 0.50 7.54
C LEU A 87 -2.38 1.55 7.44
N CYS A 88 -2.77 1.90 6.22
CA CYS A 88 -3.93 2.77 6.00
C CYS A 88 -5.23 1.94 6.06
N ALA A 89 -5.63 1.52 7.25
CA ALA A 89 -6.88 0.81 7.51
C ALA A 89 -7.62 1.43 8.71
N ILE A 90 -8.91 1.13 8.81
CA ILE A 90 -9.75 1.50 9.96
C ILE A 90 -9.18 0.79 11.20
N ASP A 91 -9.02 1.54 12.29
CA ASP A 91 -8.50 1.08 13.59
C ASP A 91 -7.07 0.50 13.59
N ALA A 92 -6.35 0.57 12.47
CA ALA A 92 -4.96 0.17 12.43
C ALA A 92 -4.08 1.18 13.17
N PRO A 93 -3.10 0.72 13.97
CA PRO A 93 -2.20 1.60 14.70
C PRO A 93 -1.40 2.47 13.74
N ARG A 94 -1.22 3.73 14.15
CA ARG A 94 -0.45 4.75 13.45
C ARG A 94 0.79 5.11 14.27
N PHE A 95 1.90 5.36 13.59
CA PHE A 95 3.22 5.51 14.21
C PHE A 95 3.91 6.78 13.77
N SER A 96 4.64 7.44 14.65
CA SER A 96 5.33 8.70 14.31
C SER A 96 6.52 8.51 13.36
N THR A 97 7.07 7.30 13.30
CA THR A 97 8.21 6.98 12.43
C THR A 97 8.03 5.68 11.65
N TRP A 98 8.66 5.61 10.48
CA TRP A 98 8.73 4.37 9.69
C TRP A 98 9.36 3.22 10.49
N ARG A 99 10.35 3.52 11.34
CA ARG A 99 11.01 2.52 12.18
C ARG A 99 10.01 1.85 13.11
N GLU A 100 9.17 2.63 13.78
CA GLU A 100 8.13 2.10 14.68
C GLU A 100 7.11 1.26 13.92
N ALA A 101 6.61 1.76 12.78
CA ALA A 101 5.67 1.03 11.94
C ALA A 101 6.25 -0.31 11.46
N PHE A 102 7.49 -0.31 10.98
CA PHE A 102 8.18 -1.51 10.52
C PHE A 102 8.44 -2.51 11.66
N SER A 103 8.89 -2.02 12.83
CA SER A 103 9.08 -2.87 14.01
C SER A 103 7.76 -3.51 14.45
N SER A 104 6.67 -2.74 14.47
CA SER A 104 5.35 -3.28 14.82
C SER A 104 4.88 -4.36 13.84
N LEU A 105 5.08 -4.16 12.54
CA LEU A 105 4.77 -5.16 11.52
C LEU A 105 5.58 -6.44 11.73
N LEU A 106 6.89 -6.32 11.97
CA LEU A 106 7.78 -7.46 12.18
C LEU A 106 7.42 -8.24 13.45
N LEU A 107 7.12 -7.54 14.55
CA LEU A 107 6.70 -8.18 15.79
C LEU A 107 5.36 -8.91 15.64
N GLY A 108 4.40 -8.33 14.91
CA GLY A 108 3.14 -9.00 14.58
C GLY A 108 3.37 -10.29 13.79
N LEU A 109 4.20 -10.22 12.73
CA LEU A 109 4.56 -11.40 11.93
C LEU A 109 5.23 -12.50 12.78
N LEU A 110 6.10 -12.14 13.72
CA LEU A 110 6.77 -13.10 14.59
C LEU A 110 5.80 -13.75 15.59
N ALA A 111 4.82 -12.98 16.09
CA ALA A 111 3.76 -13.50 16.95
C ALA A 111 2.87 -14.48 16.16
N ASP A 112 2.44 -14.11 14.95
CA ASP A 112 1.63 -14.99 14.09
C ASP A 112 2.39 -16.30 13.75
N ALA A 113 3.69 -16.21 13.50
CA ALA A 113 4.53 -17.38 13.26
C ALA A 113 4.64 -18.29 14.49
N GLN A 114 4.73 -17.70 15.69
CA GLN A 114 4.74 -18.43 16.95
C GLN A 114 3.42 -19.17 17.17
N ASP A 115 2.29 -18.49 16.94
CA ASP A 115 0.95 -19.05 17.09
C ASP A 115 0.70 -20.18 16.07
N ALA A 116 1.28 -20.07 14.87
CA ALA A 116 1.26 -21.11 13.85
C ALA A 116 2.24 -22.27 14.10
N GLY A 117 3.04 -22.23 15.20
CA GLY A 117 4.02 -23.27 15.54
C GLY A 117 5.24 -23.30 14.60
N ILE A 118 5.52 -22.21 13.89
CA ILE A 118 6.68 -22.10 13.01
C ILE A 118 7.94 -21.83 13.87
N PRO A 119 8.98 -22.67 13.79
CA PRO A 119 10.19 -22.48 14.59
C PRO A 119 10.89 -21.15 14.27
N HIS A 120 11.34 -20.44 15.31
CA HIS A 120 12.11 -19.20 15.17
C HIS A 120 13.51 -19.47 14.58
N THR A 121 13.65 -19.58 13.26
CA THR A 121 14.96 -19.69 12.59
C THR A 121 15.45 -18.37 11.99
N VAL A 122 15.00 -17.22 12.50
CA VAL A 122 15.52 -15.92 12.06
C VAL A 122 16.71 -15.53 12.95
N ARG A 123 17.92 -15.90 12.52
CA ARG A 123 19.14 -15.21 12.99
C ARG A 123 19.15 -13.83 12.34
N MET A 124 18.79 -12.80 13.09
CA MET A 124 19.09 -11.44 12.65
C MET A 124 20.61 -11.27 12.62
N ALA A 125 21.19 -11.11 11.43
CA ALA A 125 22.58 -10.75 11.31
C ALA A 125 22.80 -9.37 11.98
N PRO A 126 23.89 -9.16 12.72
CA PRO A 126 24.19 -7.86 13.29
C PRO A 126 24.29 -6.83 12.16
N ALA A 127 23.63 -5.69 12.31
CA ALA A 127 23.67 -4.62 11.33
C ALA A 127 25.11 -4.10 11.19
N THR A 128 25.75 -4.41 10.07
CA THR A 128 27.05 -3.82 9.71
C THR A 128 26.87 -2.32 9.43
N PRO A 129 27.74 -1.41 9.93
CA PRO A 129 27.52 0.04 9.89
C PRO A 129 27.60 0.70 8.50
N HIS A 130 27.81 -0.06 7.41
CA HIS A 130 28.28 0.51 6.15
C HIS A 130 27.24 0.84 5.08
N HIS A 131 25.93 0.75 5.33
CA HIS A 131 24.91 1.06 4.32
C HIS A 131 23.96 2.20 4.73
N LEU A 132 24.50 3.41 4.94
CA LEU A 132 23.72 4.64 4.77
C LEU A 132 23.44 4.96 3.29
N ALA A 133 23.99 4.19 2.34
CA ALA A 133 23.80 4.39 0.91
C ALA A 133 22.59 3.65 0.30
N CYS A 134 21.99 2.67 0.98
CA CYS A 134 20.88 1.86 0.43
C CYS A 134 19.50 2.56 0.46
N ARG A 135 19.42 3.87 0.68
CA ARG A 135 18.13 4.59 0.67
C ARG A 135 17.55 4.81 -0.75
N LYS A 136 18.19 4.29 -1.80
CA LYS A 136 17.74 4.45 -3.20
C LYS A 136 17.46 3.16 -3.98
N GLU A 137 17.83 1.97 -3.51
CA GLU A 137 17.76 0.75 -4.35
C GLU A 137 16.67 -0.26 -3.97
N LEU A 138 15.98 -0.09 -2.83
CA LEU A 138 14.91 -1.02 -2.43
C LEU A 138 13.56 -0.79 -3.13
N LEU A 139 13.52 0.06 -4.16
CA LEU A 139 12.34 0.28 -5.02
C LEU A 139 12.41 -0.45 -6.36
N VAL A 140 13.47 -1.24 -6.61
CA VAL A 140 13.58 -2.07 -7.82
C VAL A 140 13.53 -3.53 -7.39
N GLY A 141 12.35 -4.01 -7.02
CA GLY A 141 12.22 -5.38 -6.52
C GLY A 141 10.83 -5.78 -6.06
N PHE A 142 9.78 -5.23 -6.65
CA PHE A 142 8.49 -5.90 -6.69
C PHE A 142 7.85 -5.62 -8.05
N TYR A 143 7.87 -6.68 -8.87
CA TYR A 143 7.35 -6.84 -10.24
C TYR A 143 8.18 -6.23 -11.38
#